data_AF-A0A949X3Y9-F1
#
_entry.id   AF-A0A949X3Y9-F1
#
_cell.length_a   1.000
_cell.length_b   1.000
_cell.length_c   1.000
_cell.angle_alpha   90.00
_cell.angle_beta   90.00
_cell.angle_gamma   90.00
#
_symmetry.space_group_name_H-M   'P 1'
#
loop_
_entity.id
_entity.type
_entity.pdbx_description
1 polymer ?
#
loop_
_entity_poly.entity_id
_entity_poly.type
_entity_poly.pdbx_seq_one_letter_code
_entity_poly.pdbx_strand_id
1 'polypeptide(L)'
;MYLTSISFSYFLLGVSIACIAAYLYFRLLFTKTSPESNSRDKIIGQMKDPETWRLKNKQVSNVCMFWFIVSILIYASIKFLFSIQLIPIVYLLIYVVLMLLSFIFSLRVKGKASI
;
A
#
# COMPACT_ATOMS: atom_id res chain seq x y z
N MET A 1 -15.31 -2.47 -22.77
CA MET A 1 -13.93 -2.95 -23.04
C MET A 1 -13.59 -4.05 -22.04
N TYR A 2 -12.99 -5.14 -22.52
CA TYR A 2 -12.67 -6.32 -21.70
C TYR A 2 -11.16 -6.56 -21.66
N LEU A 3 -10.68 -7.13 -20.57
CA LEU A 3 -9.30 -7.58 -20.37
C LEU A 3 -9.27 -9.09 -20.27
N THR A 4 -8.20 -9.72 -20.75
CA THR A 4 -7.99 -11.15 -20.50
C THR A 4 -7.65 -11.36 -19.01
N SER A 5 -8.21 -12.42 -18.41
CA SER A 5 -7.93 -12.79 -17.02
C SER A 5 -6.43 -12.95 -16.75
N ILE A 6 -5.66 -13.40 -17.76
CA ILE A 6 -4.20 -13.51 -17.73
C ILE A 6 -3.56 -12.14 -17.48
N SER A 7 -3.87 -11.13 -18.32
CA SER A 7 -3.27 -9.80 -18.18
C SER A 7 -3.66 -9.15 -16.86
N PHE A 8 -4.91 -9.29 -16.45
CA PHE A 8 -5.40 -8.75 -15.18
C PHE A 8 -4.75 -9.42 -13.96
N SER A 9 -4.51 -10.72 -14.01
CA SER A 9 -3.78 -11.47 -12.99
C SER A 9 -2.34 -10.96 -12.85
N TYR A 10 -1.59 -10.84 -13.95
CA TYR A 10 -0.22 -10.31 -13.88
C TYR A 10 -0.16 -8.84 -13.43
N PHE A 11 -1.16 -8.03 -13.78
CA PHE A 11 -1.30 -6.69 -13.24
C PHE A 11 -1.42 -6.71 -11.70
N LEU A 12 -2.30 -7.54 -11.15
CA LEU A 12 -2.46 -7.70 -9.69
C LEU A 12 -1.19 -8.20 -9.00
N LEU A 13 -0.44 -9.10 -9.66
CA LEU A 13 0.87 -9.54 -9.18
C LEU A 13 1.88 -8.38 -9.15
N GLY A 14 1.93 -7.57 -10.20
CA GLY A 14 2.78 -6.37 -10.23
C GLY A 14 2.45 -5.40 -9.10
N VAL A 15 1.15 -5.17 -8.86
CA VAL A 15 0.67 -4.34 -7.75
C VAL A 15 1.06 -4.95 -6.40
N SER A 16 0.91 -6.26 -6.20
CA SER A 16 1.27 -6.91 -4.93
C SER A 16 2.76 -6.76 -4.63
N ILE A 17 3.63 -6.95 -5.63
CA ILE A 17 5.09 -6.75 -5.51
C ILE A 17 5.41 -5.29 -5.15
N ALA A 18 4.77 -4.31 -5.83
CA ALA A 18 4.96 -2.91 -5.51
C ALA A 18 4.51 -2.57 -4.08
N CYS A 19 3.37 -3.11 -3.65
CA CYS A 19 2.82 -2.89 -2.32
C CYS A 19 3.71 -3.49 -1.22
N ILE A 20 4.24 -4.71 -1.38
CA ILE A 20 5.13 -5.30 -0.38
C ILE A 20 6.48 -4.56 -0.29
N ALA A 21 7.03 -4.14 -1.44
CA ALA A 21 8.24 -3.33 -1.47
C ALA A 21 8.04 -1.99 -0.74
N ALA A 22 6.92 -1.31 -1.02
CA ALA A 22 6.54 -0.07 -0.33
C ALA A 22 6.30 -0.29 1.16
N TYR A 23 5.61 -1.36 1.55
CA TYR A 23 5.40 -1.74 2.94
C TYR A 23 6.73 -1.84 3.69
N LEU A 24 7.68 -2.62 3.15
CA LEU A 24 9.00 -2.82 3.75
C LEU A 24 9.76 -1.50 3.86
N TYR A 25 9.74 -0.69 2.79
CA TYR A 25 10.38 0.63 2.79
C TYR A 25 9.83 1.54 3.90
N PHE A 26 8.52 1.75 3.97
CA PHE A 26 7.91 2.62 4.97
C PHE A 26 8.00 2.04 6.38
N ARG A 27 7.96 0.71 6.52
CA ARG A 27 8.15 0.03 7.80
C ARG A 27 9.56 0.25 8.34
N LEU A 28 10.58 0.16 7.48
CA LEU A 28 11.97 0.43 7.84
C LEU A 28 12.18 1.89 8.23
N LEU A 29 11.57 2.83 7.51
CA LEU A 29 11.61 4.24 7.89
C LEU A 29 10.98 4.46 9.26
N PHE A 30 9.82 3.84 9.54
CA PHE A 30 9.17 3.94 10.85
C PHE A 30 10.02 3.37 11.99
N THR A 31 10.61 2.18 11.81
CA THR A 31 11.41 1.54 12.87
C THR A 31 12.73 2.27 13.13
N LYS A 32 13.42 2.72 12.07
CA LYS A 32 14.70 3.42 12.20
C LYS A 32 14.57 4.91 12.59
N THR A 33 13.35 5.44 12.66
CA THR A 33 13.07 6.78 13.23
C THR A 33 12.52 6.70 14.66
N SER A 34 12.46 5.50 15.25
CA SER A 34 12.06 5.31 16.66
C SER A 34 13.07 5.93 17.63
N PRO A 35 12.64 6.47 18.80
CA PRO A 35 13.52 7.09 19.81
C PRO A 35 14.65 6.17 20.29
N GLU A 36 14.41 4.86 20.26
CA GLU A 36 15.35 3.83 20.74
C GLU A 36 16.39 3.41 19.68
N SER A 37 16.33 3.94 18.45
CA SER A 37 17.20 3.48 17.37
C SER A 37 18.47 4.32 17.24
N ASN A 38 19.63 3.65 17.21
CA ASN A 38 20.95 4.28 16.99
C ASN A 38 21.08 4.99 15.63
N SER A 39 20.16 4.74 14.70
CA SER A 39 20.14 5.34 13.36
C SER A 39 19.23 6.58 13.26
N ARG A 40 18.57 6.97 14.35
CA ARG A 40 17.55 8.03 14.38
C ARG A 40 18.09 9.35 13.85
N ASP A 41 19.22 9.82 14.37
CA ASP A 41 19.76 11.13 14.02
C ASP A 41 20.29 11.19 12.58
N LYS A 42 20.75 10.05 12.04
CA LYS A 42 21.19 9.93 10.64
C LYS A 42 20.03 10.04 9.65
N ILE A 43 18.83 9.62 10.05
CA ILE A 43 17.64 9.58 9.18
C ILE A 43 16.77 10.82 9.38
N ILE A 44 16.62 11.30 10.62
CA ILE A 44 15.87 12.51 10.94
C ILE A 44 16.67 13.76 10.53
N GLY A 45 17.97 13.82 10.81
CA GLY A 45 18.82 14.98 10.47
C GLY A 45 18.17 16.31 10.90
N GLN A 46 17.93 17.21 9.94
CA GLN A 46 17.26 18.50 10.13
C GLN A 46 15.77 18.50 9.72
N MET A 47 15.11 17.35 9.74
CA MET A 47 13.73 17.22 9.26
C MET A 47 12.75 18.02 10.13
N LYS A 48 11.90 18.82 9.47
CA LYS A 48 10.82 19.55 10.13
C LYS A 48 9.72 18.58 10.56
N ASP A 49 9.47 18.52 11.87
CA ASP A 49 8.41 17.71 12.50
C ASP A 49 8.48 16.19 12.19
N PRO A 50 9.53 15.50 12.68
CA PRO A 50 9.78 14.09 12.36
C PRO A 50 8.73 13.13 12.92
N GLU A 51 8.09 13.47 14.03
CA GLU A 51 7.06 12.62 14.65
C GLU A 51 5.82 12.49 13.75
N THR A 52 5.43 13.59 13.10
CA THR A 52 4.35 13.59 12.10
C THR A 52 4.66 12.68 10.91
N TRP A 53 5.88 12.78 10.38
CA TRP A 53 6.32 11.94 9.26
C TRP A 53 6.40 10.47 9.64
N ARG A 54 6.85 10.17 10.87
CA ARG A 54 6.86 8.81 11.41
C ARG A 54 5.46 8.19 11.48
N LEU A 55 4.47 8.95 11.97
CA LEU A 55 3.07 8.49 12.01
C LEU A 55 2.50 8.25 10.60
N LYS A 56 2.76 9.16 9.66
CA LYS A 56 2.36 8.99 8.25
C LYS A 56 3.01 7.75 7.62
N ASN A 57 4.29 7.53 7.85
CA ASN A 57 5.00 6.35 7.34
C ASN A 57 4.40 5.04 7.90
N LYS A 58 4.02 5.02 9.20
CA LYS A 58 3.31 3.88 9.80
C LYS A 58 1.96 3.63 9.13
N GLN A 59 1.17 4.68 8.90
CA GLN A 59 -0.13 4.59 8.26
C GLN A 59 -0.03 4.07 6.81
N VAL A 60 0.87 4.66 6.02
CA VAL A 60 1.12 4.25 4.63
C VAL A 60 1.63 2.82 4.57
N SER A 61 2.54 2.42 5.47
CA SER A 61 3.02 1.04 5.59
C SER A 61 1.84 0.07 5.79
N ASN A 62 0.92 0.36 6.72
CA ASN A 62 -0.25 -0.49 6.94
C ASN A 62 -1.17 -0.58 5.71
N VAL A 63 -1.40 0.53 5.00
CA VAL A 63 -2.21 0.53 3.77
C VAL A 63 -1.55 -0.30 2.67
N CYS A 64 -0.22 -0.18 2.50
CA CYS A 64 0.54 -0.99 1.57
C CYS A 64 0.43 -2.49 1.90
N MET A 65 0.52 -2.86 3.19
CA MET A 65 0.35 -4.25 3.62
C MET A 65 -1.06 -4.77 3.32
N PHE A 66 -2.09 -3.97 3.60
CA PHE A 66 -3.48 -4.31 3.28
C PHE A 66 -3.65 -4.58 1.77
N TRP A 67 -3.18 -3.66 0.92
CA TRP A 67 -3.30 -3.82 -0.52
C TRP A 67 -2.42 -4.94 -1.07
N PHE A 68 -1.29 -5.26 -0.46
CA PHE A 68 -0.54 -6.47 -0.78
C PHE A 68 -1.39 -7.73 -0.57
N ILE A 69 -2.02 -7.87 0.61
CA ILE A 69 -2.86 -9.02 0.96
C ILE A 69 -4.06 -9.11 0.01
N VAL A 70 -4.77 -8.01 -0.24
CA VAL A 70 -5.91 -7.99 -1.17
C VAL A 70 -5.45 -8.35 -2.59
N SER A 71 -4.37 -7.75 -3.08
CA SER A 71 -3.86 -8.01 -4.44
C SER A 71 -3.47 -9.47 -4.61
N ILE A 72 -2.78 -10.07 -3.64
CA ILE A 72 -2.30 -11.44 -3.76
C ILE A 72 -3.44 -12.46 -3.66
N LEU A 73 -4.46 -12.19 -2.84
CA LEU A 73 -5.65 -13.04 -2.75
C LEU A 73 -6.47 -13.01 -4.05
N ILE A 74 -6.67 -11.82 -4.63
CA ILE A 74 -7.38 -11.69 -5.92
C ILE A 74 -6.54 -12.34 -7.03
N TYR A 75 -5.22 -12.10 -7.06
CA TYR A 75 -4.30 -12.76 -7.99
C TYR A 75 -4.42 -14.29 -7.93
N ALA A 76 -4.29 -14.86 -6.74
CA ALA A 76 -4.36 -16.30 -6.53
C ALA A 76 -5.73 -16.87 -6.94
N SER A 77 -6.81 -16.15 -6.59
CA SER A 77 -8.16 -16.53 -7.00
C SER A 77 -8.26 -16.60 -8.53
N ILE A 78 -7.86 -15.55 -9.23
CA ILE A 78 -7.96 -15.49 -10.70
C ILE A 78 -7.03 -16.48 -11.38
N LYS A 79 -5.83 -16.69 -10.84
CA LYS A 79 -4.82 -17.57 -11.44
C LYS A 79 -5.15 -19.05 -11.28
N PHE A 80 -5.69 -19.45 -10.13
CA PHE A 80 -5.83 -20.86 -9.77
C PHE A 80 -7.28 -21.36 -9.75
N LEU A 81 -8.27 -20.50 -9.49
CA LEU A 81 -9.67 -20.91 -9.34
C LEU A 81 -10.53 -20.64 -10.58
N PHE A 82 -10.10 -19.74 -11.47
CA PHE A 82 -10.89 -19.35 -12.64
C PHE A 82 -10.21 -19.77 -13.96
N SER A 83 -11.02 -20.23 -14.91
CA SER A 83 -10.58 -20.49 -16.30
C SER A 83 -10.32 -19.19 -17.05
N ILE A 84 -9.72 -19.29 -18.25
CA ILE A 84 -9.47 -18.12 -19.12
C ILE A 84 -10.81 -17.44 -19.43
N GLN A 85 -10.95 -16.19 -18.99
CA GLN A 85 -12.19 -15.43 -19.09
C GLN A 85 -11.89 -13.97 -19.43
N LEU A 86 -12.90 -13.30 -20.00
CA LEU A 86 -12.87 -11.86 -20.27
C LEU A 86 -13.45 -11.12 -19.07
N ILE A 87 -12.61 -10.33 -18.41
CA ILE A 87 -12.98 -9.52 -17.25
C ILE A 87 -13.34 -8.12 -17.73
N PRO A 88 -14.52 -7.57 -17.40
CA PRO A 88 -14.86 -6.19 -17.69
C PRO A 88 -13.85 -5.21 -17.10
N ILE A 89 -13.40 -4.23 -17.89
CA ILE A 89 -12.41 -3.24 -17.40
C ILE A 89 -12.90 -2.41 -16.21
N VAL A 90 -14.21 -2.33 -16.00
CA VAL A 90 -14.83 -1.64 -14.87
C VAL A 90 -14.30 -2.18 -13.54
N TYR A 91 -14.02 -3.47 -13.42
CA TYR A 91 -13.44 -4.05 -12.21
C TYR A 91 -12.03 -3.52 -11.91
N LEU A 92 -11.19 -3.35 -12.94
CA LEU A 92 -9.88 -2.73 -12.81
C LEU A 92 -10.01 -1.27 -12.34
N LEU A 93 -10.95 -0.52 -12.92
CA LEU A 93 -11.17 0.88 -12.54
C LEU A 93 -11.64 1.00 -11.09
N ILE A 94 -12.61 0.20 -10.67
CA ILE A 94 -13.08 0.17 -9.28
C ILE A 94 -11.92 -0.18 -8.34
N TYR A 95 -11.12 -1.17 -8.70
CA TYR A 95 -9.96 -1.58 -7.92
C TYR A 95 -8.96 -0.44 -7.71
N VAL A 96 -8.57 0.26 -8.79
CA VAL A 96 -7.64 1.40 -8.72
C VAL A 96 -8.24 2.56 -7.91
N VAL A 97 -9.53 2.88 -8.10
CA VAL A 97 -10.20 3.94 -7.34
C VAL A 97 -10.21 3.63 -5.85
N LEU A 98 -10.57 2.40 -5.45
CA LEU A 98 -10.56 1.99 -4.05
C LEU A 98 -9.15 2.07 -3.44
N MET A 99 -8.13 1.70 -4.20
CA MET A 99 -6.74 1.83 -3.77
C MET A 99 -6.37 3.29 -3.52
N LEU A 100 -6.62 4.17 -4.49
CA LEU A 100 -6.31 5.60 -4.36
C LEU A 100 -7.07 6.23 -3.19
N LEU A 101 -8.36 5.94 -3.04
CA LEU A 101 -9.15 6.42 -1.90
C LEU A 101 -8.54 5.97 -0.58
N SER A 102 -8.12 4.71 -0.46
CA SER A 102 -7.48 4.19 0.76
C SER A 102 -6.23 4.99 1.14
N PHE A 103 -5.38 5.33 0.17
CA PHE A 103 -4.22 6.17 0.41
C PHE A 103 -4.61 7.59 0.82
N ILE A 104 -5.56 8.21 0.13
CA ILE A 104 -6.04 9.57 0.45
C ILE A 104 -6.61 9.64 1.86
N PHE A 105 -7.47 8.68 2.23
CA PHE A 105 -8.08 8.64 3.56
C PHE A 105 -7.04 8.40 4.65
N SER A 106 -6.08 7.50 4.41
CA SER A 106 -4.99 7.24 5.34
C SER A 106 -4.15 8.48 5.63
N LEU A 107 -3.83 9.26 4.59
CA LEU A 107 -3.04 10.49 4.72
C LEU A 107 -3.80 11.66 5.35
N ARG A 108 -5.14 11.65 5.31
CA ARG A 108 -6.00 12.69 5.90
C ARG A 108 -6.22 12.53 7.40
N VAL A 109 -5.75 11.46 8.04
CA VAL A 109 -5.83 11.30 9.51
C VAL A 109 -4.78 12.16 10.20
N LYS A 110 -5.01 13.49 10.15
CA LYS A 110 -4.51 14.49 11.09
C LYS A 110 -5.56 15.59 11.16
N GLY A 111 -6.42 15.49 12.18
CA GLY A 111 -7.47 16.48 12.41
C GLY A 111 -8.32 16.29 13.66
N LYS A 112 -8.25 15.17 14.39
CA LYS A 112 -8.85 15.05 15.74
C LYS A 112 -8.04 14.12 16.64
N ALA A 113 -7.09 14.72 17.35
CA ALA A 113 -6.58 14.22 18.62
C ALA A 113 -6.22 15.46 19.45
N SER A 114 -7.26 16.24 19.80
CA SER A 114 -7.19 17.20 20.89
C SER A 114 -8.56 17.24 21.55
N ILE A 115 -8.54 17.00 22.86
CA ILE A 115 -9.63 16.90 23.83
C ILE A 115 -10.23 15.49 23.93
#